data_AF-A0A7Y3K2E5-F1
#
_entry.id   AF-A0A7Y3K2E5-F1
#
_cell.length_a   1.000
_cell.length_b   1.000
_cell.length_c   1.000
_cell.angle_alpha   90.00
_cell.angle_beta   90.00
_cell.angle_gamma   90.00
#
_symmetry.space_group_name_H-M   'P 1'
#
loop_
_entity.id
_entity.type
_entity.pdbx_description
1 polymer ?
#
loop_
_entity_poly.entity_id
_entity_poly.type
_entity_poly.pdbx_seq_one_letter_code
_entity_poly.pdbx_strand_id
1 'polypeptide(L)'
;AMGLRIIETIYRDMGQTHTPLHGYLGNLAPSLYRRYFRTLLPRRMRGRDFLRSYGPWDNPELPVHGEHFYRVRTAVDHLIAEHEHAENFLQAMEELSDAHRLGQSPDDPALRLVRQRSGRLLLASQHSYRLRLNLSCPQADWLVDRLMESGPAAGIYGARISQCGSGGSVVALVDAAGRAADVLLAVARDYPHATGLPLRITAAGEHGCVGAATA
;
A
#
# COMPACT_ATOMS: atom_id res chain seq x y z
N ALA A 1 -13.20 6.16 -6.63
CA ALA A 1 -12.23 6.14 -7.76
C ALA A 1 -12.97 6.09 -9.10
N MET A 2 -12.42 6.65 -10.19
CA MET A 2 -13.10 6.66 -11.51
C MET A 2 -13.52 5.27 -11.98
N GLY A 3 -12.66 4.26 -11.83
CA GLY A 3 -12.96 2.91 -12.30
C GLY A 3 -14.13 2.22 -11.58
N LEU A 4 -14.40 2.57 -10.32
CA LEU A 4 -15.60 2.11 -9.61
C LEU A 4 -16.86 2.57 -10.35
N ARG A 5 -16.96 3.87 -10.62
CA ARG A 5 -18.09 4.48 -11.33
C ARG A 5 -18.28 3.88 -12.72
N ILE A 6 -17.18 3.61 -13.44
CA ILE A 6 -17.23 2.97 -14.76
C ILE A 6 -17.88 1.58 -14.67
N ILE A 7 -17.44 0.73 -13.74
CA ILE A 7 -17.99 -0.62 -13.59
C ILE A 7 -19.46 -0.55 -13.16
N GLU A 8 -19.81 0.34 -12.23
CA GLU A 8 -21.18 0.53 -11.76
C GLU A 8 -22.13 0.99 -12.88
N THR A 9 -21.70 1.94 -13.71
CA THR A 9 -22.48 2.38 -14.88
C THR A 9 -22.68 1.24 -15.87
N ILE A 10 -21.64 0.47 -16.20
CA ILE A 10 -21.77 -0.67 -17.13
C ILE A 10 -22.79 -1.70 -16.62
N TYR A 11 -22.78 -2.01 -15.32
CA TYR A 11 -23.76 -2.93 -14.73
C TYR A 11 -25.19 -2.39 -14.78
N ARG A 12 -25.35 -1.10 -14.48
CA ARG A 12 -26.65 -0.42 -14.59
C ARG A 12 -27.19 -0.47 -16.02
N ASP A 13 -26.34 -0.22 -17.01
CA ASP A 13 -26.71 -0.25 -18.43
C ASP A 13 -27.08 -1.67 -18.90
N MET A 14 -26.54 -2.70 -18.26
CA MET A 14 -26.95 -4.11 -18.44
C MET A 14 -28.22 -4.49 -17.64
N GLY A 15 -28.91 -3.52 -17.03
CA GLY A 15 -30.13 -3.74 -16.25
C GLY A 15 -29.93 -4.36 -14.87
N GLN A 16 -28.69 -4.37 -14.35
CA GLN A 16 -28.39 -4.91 -13.02
C GLN A 16 -28.62 -3.84 -11.94
N THR A 17 -29.32 -4.22 -10.86
CA THR A 17 -29.54 -3.35 -9.69
C THR A 17 -28.40 -3.39 -8.69
N HIS A 18 -27.56 -4.43 -8.75
CA HIS A 18 -26.43 -4.64 -7.84
C HIS A 18 -25.16 -4.96 -8.61
N THR A 19 -24.03 -4.58 -8.02
CA THR A 19 -22.70 -4.95 -8.50
C THR A 19 -22.00 -5.77 -7.42
N PRO A 20 -21.08 -6.69 -7.79
CA PRO A 20 -20.27 -7.42 -6.82
C PRO A 20 -19.29 -6.51 -6.05
N LEU A 21 -19.24 -5.22 -6.38
CA LEU A 21 -18.42 -4.23 -5.69
C LEU A 21 -19.06 -3.77 -4.38
N HIS A 22 -20.39 -3.76 -4.26
CA HIS A 22 -21.09 -3.17 -3.11
C HIS A 22 -20.53 -1.79 -2.68
N GLY A 23 -20.18 -0.93 -3.64
CA GLY A 23 -19.60 0.40 -3.41
C GLY A 23 -18.08 0.46 -3.20
N TYR A 24 -17.38 -0.68 -3.13
CA TYR A 24 -15.94 -0.72 -2.87
C TYR A 24 -15.20 -1.63 -3.87
N LEU A 25 -14.13 -1.11 -4.47
CA LEU A 25 -13.26 -1.90 -5.35
C LEU A 25 -12.60 -3.08 -4.62
N GLY A 26 -12.32 -2.94 -3.32
CA GLY A 26 -11.72 -3.98 -2.49
C GLY A 26 -12.55 -5.26 -2.42
N ASN A 27 -13.88 -5.18 -2.59
CA ASN A 27 -14.75 -6.35 -2.54
C ASN A 27 -14.56 -7.32 -3.72
N LEU A 28 -13.81 -6.92 -4.76
CA LEU A 28 -13.46 -7.80 -5.87
C LEU A 28 -12.19 -8.60 -5.58
N ALA A 29 -12.30 -9.93 -5.61
CA ALA A 29 -11.14 -10.79 -5.70
C ALA A 29 -10.30 -10.44 -6.95
N PRO A 30 -8.96 -10.36 -6.86
CA PRO A 30 -8.11 -9.99 -8.01
C PRO A 30 -8.26 -10.91 -9.22
N SER A 31 -8.58 -12.19 -9.00
CA SER A 31 -8.87 -13.15 -10.07
C SER A 31 -10.13 -12.80 -10.86
N LEU A 32 -11.22 -12.46 -10.16
CA LEU A 32 -12.48 -12.03 -10.77
C LEU A 32 -12.30 -10.71 -11.50
N TYR A 33 -11.60 -9.76 -10.87
CA TYR A 33 -11.25 -8.49 -11.50
C TYR A 33 -10.50 -8.68 -12.83
N ARG A 34 -9.43 -9.47 -12.84
CA ARG A 34 -8.63 -9.74 -14.04
C ARG A 34 -9.45 -10.39 -15.15
N ARG A 35 -10.35 -11.31 -14.79
CA ARG A 35 -11.14 -12.10 -15.75
C ARG A 35 -12.28 -11.31 -16.37
N TYR A 36 -13.01 -10.53 -15.57
CA TYR A 36 -14.31 -9.97 -15.98
C TYR A 36 -14.33 -8.45 -16.10
N PHE A 37 -13.52 -7.72 -15.32
CA PHE A 37 -13.67 -6.27 -15.17
C PHE A 37 -12.51 -5.48 -15.77
N ARG A 38 -11.30 -6.03 -15.74
CA ARG A 38 -10.08 -5.31 -16.10
C ARG A 38 -10.07 -4.79 -17.54
N THR A 39 -10.65 -5.54 -18.47
CA THR A 39 -10.73 -5.17 -19.89
C THR A 39 -11.77 -4.07 -20.16
N LEU A 40 -12.78 -3.94 -19.29
CA LEU A 40 -13.81 -2.89 -19.36
C LEU A 40 -13.24 -1.51 -19.03
N LEU A 41 -12.18 -1.46 -18.23
CA LEU A 41 -11.58 -0.21 -17.79
C LEU A 41 -10.64 0.38 -18.85
N PRO A 42 -10.78 1.65 -19.25
CA PRO A 42 -9.83 2.29 -20.15
C PRO A 42 -8.46 2.42 -19.47
N ARG A 43 -7.39 2.30 -20.26
CA ARG A 43 -6.01 2.48 -19.74
C ARG A 43 -5.82 3.88 -19.17
N ARG A 44 -6.29 4.89 -19.90
CA ARG A 44 -6.31 6.30 -19.52
C ARG A 44 -7.64 6.92 -19.93
N MET A 45 -8.09 7.92 -19.19
CA MET A 45 -9.30 8.69 -19.52
C MET A 45 -9.09 10.16 -19.17
N ARG A 46 -9.56 11.07 -20.04
CA ARG A 46 -9.55 12.51 -19.74
C ARG A 46 -10.68 12.85 -18.77
N GLY A 47 -10.42 13.75 -17.82
CA GLY A 47 -11.42 14.12 -16.81
C GLY A 47 -12.73 14.62 -17.41
N ARG A 48 -12.65 15.48 -18.44
CA ARG A 48 -13.85 15.99 -19.13
C ARG A 48 -14.67 14.90 -19.82
N ASP A 49 -14.01 13.87 -20.36
CA ASP A 49 -14.69 12.74 -21.00
C ASP A 49 -15.35 11.86 -19.95
N PHE A 50 -14.69 11.68 -18.81
CA PHE A 50 -15.28 10.97 -17.67
C PHE A 50 -16.54 11.66 -17.16
N LEU A 51 -16.48 12.97 -16.92
CA LEU A 51 -17.64 13.73 -16.43
C LEU A 51 -18.80 13.71 -17.44
N ARG A 52 -18.50 13.78 -18.73
CA ARG A 52 -19.51 13.67 -19.80
C ARG A 52 -20.17 12.29 -19.85
N SER A 53 -19.40 11.21 -19.69
CA SER A 53 -19.90 9.83 -19.82
C SER A 53 -20.50 9.27 -18.54
N TYR A 54 -20.04 9.69 -17.37
CA TYR A 54 -20.36 9.06 -16.09
C TYR A 54 -21.00 10.02 -15.07
N GLY A 55 -21.23 11.28 -15.45
CA GLY A 55 -21.91 12.27 -14.64
C GLY A 55 -20.97 13.05 -13.69
N PRO A 56 -21.56 13.90 -12.83
CA PRO A 56 -20.82 14.72 -11.88
C PRO A 56 -20.07 13.87 -10.85
N TRP A 57 -19.04 14.47 -10.27
CA TRP A 57 -18.19 13.84 -9.27
C TRP A 57 -18.51 14.36 -7.86
N ASP A 58 -18.96 13.45 -6.99
CA ASP A 58 -19.53 13.79 -5.68
C ASP A 58 -18.47 13.87 -4.55
N ASN A 59 -17.21 14.18 -4.88
CA ASN A 59 -16.15 14.36 -3.88
C ASN A 59 -15.42 15.70 -4.12
N PRO A 60 -15.75 16.75 -3.34
CA PRO A 60 -15.17 18.08 -3.51
C PRO A 60 -13.70 18.17 -3.03
N GLU A 61 -13.25 17.28 -2.13
CA GLU A 61 -11.86 17.25 -1.65
C GLU A 61 -10.90 16.70 -2.71
N LEU A 62 -11.40 15.87 -3.63
CA LEU A 62 -10.63 15.24 -4.70
C LEU A 62 -11.32 15.45 -6.06
N PRO A 63 -11.36 16.69 -6.57
CA PRO A 63 -12.09 17.01 -7.79
C PRO A 63 -11.47 16.35 -9.04
N VAL A 64 -12.33 16.03 -10.02
CA VAL A 64 -11.89 15.58 -11.34
C VAL A 64 -11.61 16.80 -12.22
N HIS A 65 -10.34 17.04 -12.53
CA HIS A 65 -9.89 18.11 -13.41
C HIS A 65 -10.11 17.73 -14.87
N GLY A 66 -10.87 18.56 -15.59
CA GLY A 66 -11.29 18.28 -16.97
C GLY A 66 -10.15 17.99 -17.95
N GLU A 67 -9.02 18.68 -17.81
CA GLU A 67 -7.88 18.56 -18.73
C GLU A 67 -6.92 17.42 -18.41
N HIS A 68 -7.02 16.86 -17.20
CA HIS A 68 -6.07 15.86 -16.72
C HIS A 68 -6.40 14.49 -17.33
N PHE A 69 -5.34 13.73 -17.64
CA PHE A 69 -5.45 12.33 -18.04
C PHE A 69 -5.18 11.41 -16.86
N TYR A 70 -6.19 10.65 -16.46
CA TYR A 70 -6.15 9.73 -15.34
C TYR A 70 -5.80 8.31 -15.79
N ARG A 71 -4.90 7.62 -15.09
CA ARG A 71 -4.50 6.22 -15.35
C ARG A 71 -5.50 5.23 -14.73
N VAL A 72 -6.74 5.24 -15.23
CA VAL A 72 -7.88 4.54 -14.62
C VAL A 72 -7.60 3.07 -14.33
N ARG A 73 -7.25 2.28 -15.36
CA ARG A 73 -7.00 0.83 -15.18
C ARG A 73 -5.87 0.55 -14.20
N THR A 74 -4.77 1.30 -14.27
CA THR A 74 -3.63 1.10 -13.35
C THR A 74 -3.98 1.46 -11.91
N ALA A 75 -4.78 2.50 -11.70
CA ALA A 75 -5.26 2.86 -10.36
C ALA A 75 -6.14 1.76 -9.77
N VAL A 76 -7.06 1.18 -10.55
CA VAL A 76 -7.88 0.05 -10.09
C VAL A 76 -7.05 -1.22 -9.88
N ASP A 77 -6.12 -1.52 -10.79
CA ASP A 77 -5.17 -2.63 -10.66
C ASP A 77 -4.43 -2.53 -9.30
N HIS A 78 -4.03 -1.32 -8.89
CA HIS A 78 -3.40 -1.09 -7.59
C HIS A 78 -4.38 -1.28 -6.43
N LEU A 79 -5.52 -0.59 -6.42
CA LEU A 79 -6.45 -0.61 -5.28
C LEU A 79 -6.95 -2.02 -4.93
N ILE A 80 -7.16 -2.87 -5.94
CA ILE A 80 -7.58 -4.25 -5.75
C ILE A 80 -6.44 -5.12 -5.20
N ALA A 81 -5.23 -4.98 -5.75
CA ALA A 81 -4.06 -5.71 -5.24
C ALA A 81 -3.70 -5.26 -3.82
N GLU A 82 -3.83 -3.97 -3.53
CA GLU A 82 -3.55 -3.38 -2.22
C GLU A 82 -4.47 -3.94 -1.14
N HIS A 83 -5.75 -4.15 -1.45
CA HIS A 83 -6.66 -4.79 -0.52
C HIS A 83 -6.25 -6.25 -0.23
N GLU A 84 -5.92 -7.04 -1.25
CA GLU A 84 -5.40 -8.41 -1.07
C GLU A 84 -4.10 -8.43 -0.25
N HIS A 85 -3.19 -7.48 -0.48
CA HIS A 85 -1.98 -7.36 0.33
C HIS A 85 -2.28 -7.04 1.79
N ALA A 86 -3.25 -6.15 2.05
CA ALA A 86 -3.65 -5.76 3.41
C ALA A 86 -4.25 -6.95 4.17
N GLU A 87 -5.20 -7.67 3.58
CA GLU A 87 -5.81 -8.87 4.19
C GLU A 87 -4.77 -9.93 4.53
N ASN A 88 -3.89 -10.26 3.58
CA ASN A 88 -2.82 -11.24 3.80
C ASN A 88 -1.79 -10.78 4.85
N PHE A 89 -1.55 -9.47 4.93
CA PHE A 89 -0.66 -8.90 5.94
C PHE A 89 -1.29 -9.00 7.33
N LEU A 90 -2.59 -8.66 7.47
CA LEU A 90 -3.33 -8.78 8.73
C LEU A 90 -3.34 -10.22 9.23
N GLN A 91 -3.68 -11.19 8.37
CA GLN A 91 -3.62 -12.61 8.72
C GLN A 91 -2.24 -13.05 9.21
N ALA A 92 -1.17 -12.55 8.58
CA ALA A 92 0.18 -12.85 9.02
C ALA A 92 0.56 -12.16 10.34
N MET A 93 0.03 -10.98 10.64
CA MET A 93 0.23 -10.32 11.94
C MET A 93 -0.53 -11.05 13.06
N GLU A 94 -1.72 -11.57 12.78
CA GLU A 94 -2.47 -12.44 13.70
C GLU A 94 -1.68 -13.71 14.02
N GLU A 95 -1.16 -14.41 12.99
CA GLU A 95 -0.33 -15.61 13.18
C GLU A 95 0.91 -15.33 14.06
N LEU A 96 1.61 -14.22 13.80
CA LEU A 96 2.77 -13.81 14.60
C LEU A 96 2.38 -13.45 16.05
N SER A 97 1.23 -12.79 16.23
CA SER A 97 0.72 -12.41 17.54
C SER A 97 0.30 -13.63 18.37
N ASP A 98 -0.35 -14.61 17.74
CA ASP A 98 -0.75 -15.88 18.36
C ASP A 98 0.46 -16.69 18.79
N ALA A 99 1.44 -16.83 17.90
CA ALA A 99 2.70 -17.48 18.19
C ALA A 99 3.42 -16.85 19.40
N HIS A 100 3.45 -15.52 19.46
CA HIS A 100 4.01 -14.79 20.60
C HIS A 100 3.25 -15.07 21.90
N ARG A 101 1.91 -15.03 21.88
CA ARG A 101 1.07 -15.34 23.05
C ARG A 101 1.26 -16.77 23.56
N LEU A 102 1.52 -17.71 22.66
CA LEU A 102 1.81 -19.12 22.98
C LEU A 102 3.27 -19.37 23.40
N GLY A 103 4.10 -18.32 23.49
CA GLY A 103 5.49 -18.44 23.90
C GLY A 103 6.40 -19.15 22.88
N GLN A 104 6.01 -19.17 21.60
CA GLN A 104 6.86 -19.76 20.56
C GLN A 104 8.14 -18.94 20.38
N SER A 105 9.24 -19.63 20.08
CA SER A 105 10.54 -18.99 19.87
C SER A 105 10.47 -18.03 18.69
N PRO A 106 10.93 -16.77 18.81
CA PRO A 106 11.01 -15.85 17.68
C PRO A 106 11.86 -16.37 16.51
N ASP A 107 12.83 -17.26 16.80
CA ASP A 107 13.72 -17.87 15.81
C ASP A 107 13.12 -19.07 15.07
N ASP A 108 11.87 -19.41 15.38
CA ASP A 108 11.14 -20.50 14.72
C ASP A 108 11.19 -20.32 13.18
N PRO A 109 11.62 -21.34 12.42
CA PRO A 109 11.69 -21.28 10.97
C PRO A 109 10.38 -20.88 10.28
N ALA A 110 9.22 -21.35 10.77
CA ALA A 110 7.92 -21.00 10.23
C ALA A 110 7.61 -19.52 10.48
N LEU A 111 7.83 -19.00 11.69
CA LEU A 111 7.60 -17.58 11.99
C LEU A 111 8.51 -16.67 11.18
N ARG A 112 9.75 -17.09 10.89
CA ARG A 112 10.63 -16.36 9.95
C ARG A 112 10.06 -16.28 8.55
N LEU A 113 9.46 -17.38 8.04
CA LEU A 113 8.78 -17.37 6.74
C LEU A 113 7.57 -16.43 6.74
N VAL A 114 6.82 -16.39 7.85
CA VAL A 114 5.69 -15.46 8.04
C VAL A 114 6.16 -14.00 7.98
N ARG A 115 7.24 -13.63 8.69
CA ARG A 115 7.81 -12.27 8.60
C ARG A 115 8.28 -11.92 7.19
N GLN A 116 8.95 -12.85 6.53
CA GLN A 116 9.44 -12.65 5.16
C GLN A 116 8.30 -12.45 4.15
N ARG A 117 7.23 -13.27 4.21
CA ARG A 117 6.07 -13.08 3.32
C ARG A 117 5.37 -11.75 3.61
N SER A 118 5.21 -11.36 4.87
CA SER A 118 4.63 -10.07 5.24
C SER A 118 5.45 -8.88 4.74
N GLY A 119 6.77 -8.95 4.88
CA GLY A 119 7.69 -7.95 4.34
C GLY A 119 7.58 -7.82 2.81
N ARG A 120 7.45 -8.95 2.10
CA ARG A 120 7.21 -8.94 0.64
C ARG A 120 5.91 -8.26 0.24
N LEU A 121 4.85 -8.35 1.05
CA LEU A 121 3.59 -7.64 0.81
C LEU A 121 3.79 -6.12 0.90
N LEU A 122 4.56 -5.64 1.90
CA LEU A 122 4.91 -4.22 2.00
C LEU A 122 5.68 -3.74 0.77
N LEU A 123 6.69 -4.50 0.34
CA LEU A 123 7.49 -4.18 -0.85
C LEU A 123 6.67 -4.20 -2.15
N ALA A 124 5.75 -5.16 -2.29
CA ALA A 124 4.85 -5.22 -3.44
C ALA A 124 3.96 -3.97 -3.53
N SER A 125 3.48 -3.48 -2.38
CA SER A 125 2.74 -2.22 -2.32
C SER A 125 3.62 -1.01 -2.70
N GLN A 126 4.82 -0.89 -2.11
CA GLN A 126 5.76 0.19 -2.43
C GLN A 126 6.13 0.22 -3.92
N HIS A 127 6.37 -0.94 -4.51
CA HIS A 127 6.65 -1.06 -5.94
C HIS A 127 5.49 -0.51 -6.79
N SER A 128 4.25 -0.77 -6.39
CA SER A 128 3.07 -0.21 -7.06
C SER A 128 2.98 1.31 -6.88
N TYR A 129 3.24 1.83 -5.69
CA TYR A 129 3.30 3.28 -5.44
C TYR A 129 4.36 3.96 -6.32
N ARG A 130 5.58 3.42 -6.34
CA ARG A 130 6.73 3.94 -7.10
C ARG A 130 6.49 3.91 -8.61
N LEU A 131 6.19 2.74 -9.18
CA LEU A 131 6.21 2.56 -10.63
C LEU A 131 4.83 2.65 -11.30
N ARG A 132 3.76 2.23 -10.62
CA ARG A 132 2.42 2.18 -11.21
C ARG A 132 1.66 3.48 -11.00
N LEU A 133 1.76 4.07 -9.81
CA LEU A 133 1.00 5.27 -9.47
C LEU A 133 1.81 6.56 -9.48
N ASN A 134 3.15 6.47 -9.45
CA ASN A 134 4.01 7.64 -9.33
C ASN A 134 3.67 8.47 -8.07
N LEU A 135 3.45 7.76 -6.96
CA LEU A 135 3.11 8.32 -5.63
C LEU A 135 4.26 8.16 -4.63
N SER A 136 5.45 7.76 -5.06
CA SER A 136 6.65 7.76 -4.22
C SER A 136 7.41 9.09 -4.35
N CYS A 137 8.49 9.25 -3.59
CA CYS A 137 9.42 10.36 -3.69
C CYS A 137 10.86 9.87 -3.50
N PRO A 138 11.88 10.62 -3.97
CA PRO A 138 13.28 10.22 -3.84
C PRO A 138 13.72 9.88 -2.42
N GLN A 139 13.17 10.60 -1.43
CA GLN A 139 13.52 10.41 -0.01
C GLN A 139 12.96 9.10 0.54
N ALA A 140 11.69 8.79 0.24
CA ALA A 140 11.07 7.52 0.64
C ALA A 140 11.70 6.33 -0.10
N ASP A 141 11.99 6.51 -1.40
CA ASP A 141 12.67 5.50 -2.21
C ASP A 141 14.06 5.20 -1.65
N TRP A 142 14.86 6.22 -1.34
CA TRP A 142 16.17 6.05 -0.70
C TRP A 142 16.06 5.27 0.61
N LEU A 143 15.09 5.63 1.47
CA LEU A 143 14.93 4.98 2.77
C LEU A 143 14.56 3.50 2.62
N VAL A 144 13.62 3.18 1.72
CA VAL A 144 13.25 1.78 1.43
C VAL A 144 14.42 1.03 0.84
N ASP A 145 15.12 1.59 -0.16
CA ASP A 145 16.23 0.93 -0.84
C ASP A 145 17.35 0.62 0.17
N ARG A 146 17.71 1.55 1.07
CA ARG A 146 18.74 1.33 2.12
C ARG A 146 18.35 0.32 3.18
N LEU A 147 17.10 0.30 3.61
CA LEU A 147 16.60 -0.75 4.51
C LEU A 147 16.70 -2.12 3.82
N MET A 148 16.34 -2.19 2.54
CA MET A 148 16.32 -3.46 1.82
C MET A 148 17.69 -4.00 1.42
N GLU A 149 18.72 -3.14 1.32
CA GLU A 149 20.11 -3.58 1.18
C GLU A 149 20.57 -4.49 2.34
N SER A 150 20.01 -4.30 3.55
CA SER A 150 20.36 -5.10 4.74
C SER A 150 19.63 -6.45 4.79
N GLY A 151 18.36 -6.45 4.38
CA GLY A 151 17.54 -7.64 4.18
C GLY A 151 17.23 -8.47 5.45
N PRO A 152 16.57 -9.63 5.28
CA PRO A 152 16.01 -10.39 6.41
C PRO A 152 17.07 -10.95 7.37
N ALA A 153 18.30 -11.19 6.90
CA ALA A 153 19.38 -11.64 7.76
C ALA A 153 19.73 -10.58 8.83
N ALA A 154 19.59 -9.30 8.50
CA ALA A 154 19.78 -8.19 9.44
C ALA A 154 18.50 -7.85 10.23
N GLY A 155 17.45 -8.65 10.13
CA GLY A 155 16.16 -8.40 10.78
C GLY A 155 15.31 -7.35 10.07
N ILE A 156 15.54 -7.08 8.78
CA ILE A 156 14.73 -6.15 7.97
C ILE A 156 13.93 -6.95 6.93
N TYR A 157 12.61 -6.94 7.01
CA TYR A 157 11.78 -7.82 6.17
C TYR A 157 11.12 -7.11 5.00
N GLY A 158 10.75 -5.84 5.16
CA GLY A 158 10.11 -5.05 4.11
C GLY A 158 9.75 -3.66 4.58
N ALA A 159 9.63 -2.71 3.66
CA ALA A 159 9.26 -1.34 3.95
C ALA A 159 8.41 -0.73 2.84
N ARG A 160 7.59 0.27 3.19
CA ARG A 160 6.77 1.03 2.23
C ARG A 160 6.46 2.44 2.72
N ILE A 161 6.15 3.33 1.79
CA ILE A 161 5.52 4.60 2.10
C ILE A 161 4.12 4.38 2.71
N SER A 162 3.77 5.16 3.72
CA SER A 162 2.44 5.18 4.34
C SER A 162 1.66 6.43 3.93
N GLN A 163 0.34 6.42 4.13
CA GLN A 163 -0.59 7.50 3.77
C GLN A 163 -0.68 7.77 2.25
N CYS A 164 -0.99 9.01 1.86
CA CYS A 164 -1.34 9.40 0.49
C CYS A 164 -0.16 9.44 -0.50
N GLY A 165 1.05 9.09 -0.06
CA GLY A 165 2.27 9.16 -0.88
C GLY A 165 2.93 10.55 -0.91
N SER A 166 3.92 10.72 -1.80
CA SER A 166 4.70 11.96 -1.99
C SER A 166 5.53 12.43 -0.79
N GLY A 167 5.82 11.53 0.15
CA GLY A 167 6.60 11.80 1.36
C GLY A 167 5.87 11.35 2.62
N GLY A 168 6.17 12.01 3.73
CA GLY A 168 5.59 11.69 5.03
C GLY A 168 6.38 10.59 5.74
N SER A 169 5.78 9.41 5.87
CA SER A 169 6.33 8.31 6.68
C SER A 169 6.57 7.06 5.85
N VAL A 170 7.64 6.33 6.16
CA VAL A 170 7.87 4.95 5.72
C VAL A 170 7.64 4.03 6.90
N VAL A 171 6.87 2.96 6.69
CA VAL A 171 6.68 1.89 7.66
C VAL A 171 7.54 0.72 7.25
N ALA A 172 8.32 0.19 8.19
CA ALA A 172 9.17 -0.97 8.01
C ALA A 172 8.80 -2.09 8.98
N LEU A 173 8.79 -3.33 8.48
CA LEU A 173 8.69 -4.53 9.30
C LEU A 173 10.11 -4.98 9.65
N VAL A 174 10.42 -4.95 10.94
CA VAL A 174 11.76 -5.27 11.47
C VAL A 174 11.65 -6.16 12.70
N ASP A 175 12.73 -6.88 13.03
CA ASP A 175 12.85 -7.50 14.35
C ASP A 175 12.95 -6.43 15.43
N ALA A 176 12.31 -6.66 16.58
CA ALA A 176 12.28 -5.70 17.68
C ALA A 176 13.67 -5.51 18.35
N ALA A 177 14.58 -6.46 18.17
CA ALA A 177 15.90 -6.46 18.78
C ALA A 177 16.97 -7.03 17.83
N GLY A 178 18.23 -6.89 18.21
CA GLY A 178 19.38 -7.41 17.47
C GLY A 178 19.81 -6.50 16.33
N ARG A 179 20.26 -7.11 15.22
CA ARG A 179 20.92 -6.41 14.10
C ARG A 179 20.05 -5.33 13.43
N ALA A 180 18.73 -5.42 13.56
CA ALA A 180 17.83 -4.41 13.03
C ALA A 180 18.08 -3.03 13.65
N ALA A 181 18.41 -2.96 14.95
CA ALA A 181 18.71 -1.70 15.62
C ALA A 181 19.95 -1.02 15.04
N ASP A 182 21.02 -1.79 14.79
CA ASP A 182 22.25 -1.28 14.17
C ASP A 182 21.99 -0.73 12.77
N VAL A 183 21.16 -1.43 11.98
CA VAL A 183 20.74 -0.96 10.65
C VAL A 183 19.95 0.34 10.75
N LEU A 184 18.98 0.43 11.65
CA LEU A 184 18.17 1.65 11.82
C LEU A 184 19.02 2.85 12.26
N LEU A 185 19.99 2.64 13.15
CA LEU A 185 20.94 3.68 13.56
C LEU A 185 21.82 4.15 12.41
N ALA A 186 22.34 3.22 11.60
CA ALA A 186 23.12 3.56 10.42
C ALA A 186 22.30 4.35 9.38
N VAL A 187 21.06 3.92 9.13
CA VAL A 187 20.13 4.61 8.22
C VAL A 187 19.79 6.01 8.75
N ALA A 188 19.51 6.17 10.05
CA ALA A 188 19.22 7.47 10.66
C ALA A 188 20.40 8.44 10.54
N ARG A 189 21.63 7.95 10.71
CA ARG A 189 22.85 8.74 10.54
C ARG A 189 23.05 9.18 9.09
N ASP A 190 22.84 8.28 8.13
CA ASP A 190 23.15 8.53 6.73
C ASP A 190 22.07 9.38 6.02
N TYR A 191 20.81 9.33 6.49
CA TYR A 191 19.68 9.96 5.81
C TYR A 191 19.79 11.49 5.63
N PRO A 192 20.22 12.30 6.63
CA PRO A 192 20.40 13.74 6.44
C PRO A 192 21.47 14.09 5.40
N HIS A 193 22.53 13.28 5.33
CA HIS A 193 23.58 13.47 4.32
C HIS A 193 23.09 13.14 2.91
N ALA A 194 22.22 12.14 2.76
CA ALA A 194 21.69 11.72 1.47
C ALA A 194 20.54 12.58 0.95
N THR A 195 19.70 13.11 1.85
CA THR A 195 18.42 13.76 1.47
C THR A 195 18.34 15.24 1.84
N GLY A 196 19.25 15.74 2.68
CA GLY A 196 19.17 17.09 3.25
C GLY A 196 18.06 17.29 4.28
N LEU A 197 17.39 16.22 4.71
CA LEU A 197 16.26 16.27 5.65
C LEU A 197 16.53 15.46 6.92
N PRO A 198 15.97 15.83 8.08
CA PRO A 198 16.05 15.01 9.27
C PRO A 198 15.21 13.73 9.14
N LEU A 199 15.61 12.66 9.81
CA LEU A 199 14.84 11.43 9.96
C LEU A 199 14.43 11.24 11.42
N ARG A 200 13.14 10.98 11.65
CA ARG A 200 12.63 10.53 12.95
C ARG A 200 12.18 9.08 12.82
N ILE A 201 12.69 8.23 13.71
CA ILE A 201 12.27 6.82 13.82
C ILE A 201 11.47 6.68 15.12
N THR A 202 10.30 6.05 15.03
CA THR A 202 9.40 5.76 16.15
C THR A 202 8.87 4.35 16.00
N ALA A 203 8.73 3.59 17.09
CA ALA A 203 8.13 2.26 17.01
C ALA A 203 6.60 2.40 16.83
N ALA A 204 6.01 1.47 16.08
CA ALA A 204 4.56 1.50 15.85
C ALA A 204 3.79 1.45 17.17
N GLY A 205 2.80 2.35 17.32
CA GLY A 205 2.00 2.49 18.56
C GLY A 205 2.58 3.47 19.58
N GLU A 206 3.79 3.99 19.39
CA GLU A 206 4.35 5.04 20.26
C GLU A 206 3.74 6.43 19.98
N HIS A 207 3.86 7.33 20.97
CA HIS A 207 3.40 8.71 20.86
C HIS A 207 4.06 9.42 19.66
N GLY A 208 3.24 9.94 18.75
CA GLY A 208 3.71 10.56 17.51
C GLY A 208 3.69 9.65 16.27
N CYS A 209 3.25 8.39 16.39
CA CYS A 209 2.89 7.57 15.24
C CYS A 209 1.51 7.93 14.68
N VAL A 210 1.39 8.03 13.35
CA VAL A 210 0.08 8.15 12.69
C VAL A 210 -0.64 6.80 12.85
N GLY A 211 -1.80 6.81 13.50
CA GLY A 211 -2.60 5.60 13.77
C GLY A 211 -2.42 5.00 15.17
N ALA A 212 -1.59 5.60 16.04
CA ALA A 212 -1.70 5.33 17.47
C ALA A 212 -3.03 5.91 17.95
N ALA A 213 -4.01 5.05 18.21
CA ALA A 213 -5.19 5.47 18.93
C ALA A 213 -4.72 6.07 20.26
N THR A 214 -5.09 7.32 20.53
CA THR A 214 -5.12 7.85 21.88
C THR A 214 -6.14 7.01 22.64
N ALA A 215 -5.67 5.98 23.33
CA ALA A 215 -6.39 5.38 24.44
C ALA A 215 -6.19 6.24 25.68
#